data_AF-A0A2T6VJS7-F1
#
_entry.id   AF-A0A2T6VJS7-F1
#
_cell.length_a   1.000
_cell.length_b   1.000
_cell.length_c   1.000
_cell.angle_alpha   90.00
_cell.angle_beta   90.00
_cell.angle_gamma   90.00
#
_symmetry.space_group_name_H-M   'P 1'
#
loop_
_entity.id
_entity.type
_entity.pdbx_description
1 polymer ?
#
loop_
_entity_poly.entity_id
_entity_poly.type
_entity_poly.pdbx_seq_one_letter_code
_entity_poly.pdbx_strand_id
1 'polypeptide(L)'
;MNRFFNRELSWLAFNTRVLNEAKDESLPLLERLKFLAIYDTNLDEFYMIRVAGLKQLYEHKIASKGIDGASPEEQLEKIKHYLAHEIEERELEFQKIQALLFKKGLCI
;
A
#
# COMPACT_ATOMS: atom_id res chain seq x y z
N MET A 1 5.53 -10.66 24.82
CA MET A 1 4.52 -10.88 23.76
C MET A 1 3.80 -9.57 23.51
N ASN A 2 3.99 -8.96 22.34
CA ASN A 2 3.14 -7.84 21.93
C ASN A 2 1.79 -8.39 21.48
N ARG A 3 0.73 -7.96 22.16
CA ARG A 3 -0.64 -8.47 21.97
C ARG A 3 -1.43 -7.68 20.91
N PHE A 4 -0.79 -6.68 20.31
CA PHE A 4 -1.38 -5.76 19.35
C PHE A 4 -0.53 -5.71 18.07
N PHE A 5 -1.20 -5.67 16.93
CA PHE A 5 -0.56 -5.55 15.62
C PHE A 5 -0.12 -4.10 15.37
N ASN A 6 0.96 -3.93 14.61
CA ASN A 6 1.38 -2.61 14.18
C ASN A 6 0.27 -1.95 13.36
N ARG A 7 -0.15 -0.74 13.77
CA ARG A 7 -1.26 -0.02 13.14
C ARG A 7 -1.01 0.23 11.66
N GLU A 8 0.21 0.64 11.33
CA GLU A 8 0.57 1.05 9.98
C GLU A 8 0.63 -0.17 9.05
N LEU A 9 1.23 -1.27 9.51
CA LEU A 9 1.19 -2.55 8.75
C LEU A 9 -0.22 -3.11 8.62
N SER A 10 -1.07 -2.92 9.63
CA SER A 10 -2.48 -3.34 9.55
C SER A 10 -3.26 -2.53 8.51
N TRP A 11 -2.96 -1.23 8.39
CA TRP A 11 -3.52 -0.38 7.35
C TRP A 11 -3.00 -0.79 5.96
N LEU A 12 -1.70 -1.07 5.82
CA LEU A 12 -1.13 -1.57 4.57
C LEU A 12 -1.75 -2.91 4.16
N ALA A 13 -1.94 -3.84 5.11
CA ALA A 13 -2.60 -5.12 4.85
C ALA A 13 -4.09 -5.00 4.48
N PHE A 14 -4.74 -3.89 4.85
CA PHE A 14 -6.04 -3.55 4.29
C PHE A 14 -5.91 -3.10 2.83
N ASN A 15 -4.97 -2.22 2.52
CA ASN A 15 -4.76 -1.76 1.14
C ASN A 15 -4.32 -2.90 0.20
N THR A 16 -3.56 -3.88 0.68
CA THR A 16 -3.23 -5.12 -0.07
C THR A 16 -4.48 -5.87 -0.52
N ARG A 17 -5.58 -5.83 0.24
CA ARG A 17 -6.85 -6.45 -0.19
C ARG A 17 -7.46 -5.69 -1.37
N VAL A 18 -7.34 -4.36 -1.39
CA VAL A 18 -7.75 -3.54 -2.53
C VAL A 18 -6.92 -3.89 -3.77
N LEU A 19 -5.61 -4.08 -3.61
CA LEU A 19 -4.75 -4.57 -4.70
C LEU A 19 -5.16 -5.98 -5.18
N ASN A 20 -5.58 -6.86 -4.27
CA ASN A 20 -6.05 -8.19 -4.65
C ASN A 20 -7.35 -8.16 -5.49
N GLU A 21 -8.24 -7.19 -5.28
CA GLU A 21 -9.41 -7.00 -6.16
C GLU A 21 -8.98 -6.65 -7.60
N ALA A 22 -7.88 -5.89 -7.78
CA ALA A 22 -7.34 -5.64 -9.12
C ALA A 22 -6.81 -6.92 -9.81
N LYS A 23 -6.39 -7.92 -9.02
CA LYS A 23 -5.89 -9.21 -9.50
C LYS A 23 -7.00 -10.21 -9.80
N ASP A 24 -8.23 -9.97 -9.35
CA ASP A 24 -9.36 -10.89 -9.59
C ASP A 24 -9.76 -10.89 -11.07
N GLU A 25 -9.48 -12.00 -11.75
CA GLU A 25 -9.82 -12.19 -13.17
C GLU A 25 -11.32 -12.39 -13.42
N SER A 26 -12.12 -12.60 -12.38
CA SER A 26 -13.59 -12.64 -12.47
C SER A 26 -14.19 -11.25 -12.77
N LEU A 27 -13.45 -10.18 -12.46
CA LEU A 27 -13.87 -8.80 -12.66
C LEU A 27 -13.55 -8.28 -14.08
N PRO A 28 -14.39 -7.40 -14.65
CA PRO A 28 -14.06 -6.70 -15.88
C PRO A 28 -12.76 -5.89 -15.77
N LEU A 29 -11.98 -5.82 -16.86
CA LEU A 29 -10.67 -5.14 -16.88
C LEU A 29 -10.71 -3.68 -16.38
N LEU A 30 -11.78 -2.95 -16.70
CA LEU A 30 -11.93 -1.57 -16.24
C LEU A 30 -12.24 -1.48 -14.74
N GLU A 31 -12.93 -2.46 -14.16
CA GLU A 31 -13.14 -2.51 -12.71
C GLU A 31 -11.83 -2.83 -11.98
N ARG A 32 -11.03 -3.75 -12.52
CA ARG A 32 -9.68 -4.03 -12.00
C ARG A 32 -8.77 -2.80 -12.06
N LEU A 33 -8.82 -2.05 -13.16
CA LEU A 33 -8.08 -0.80 -13.29
C LEU A 33 -8.54 0.25 -12.27
N LYS A 34 -9.84 0.35 -11.97
CA LYS A 34 -10.35 1.21 -10.90
C LYS A 34 -9.80 0.79 -9.53
N PHE A 35 -9.70 -0.50 -9.24
CA PHE A 35 -9.09 -0.97 -8.00
C PHE A 35 -7.62 -0.59 -7.87
N LEU A 36 -6.83 -0.62 -8.96
CA LEU A 36 -5.47 -0.07 -8.94
C LEU A 36 -5.46 1.43 -8.60
N ALA A 37 -6.35 2.22 -9.22
CA ALA A 37 -6.45 3.64 -8.92
C ALA A 37 -6.88 3.93 -7.47
N ILE A 38 -7.78 3.12 -6.91
CA ILE A 38 -8.19 3.20 -5.50
C ILE A 38 -7.02 2.84 -4.58
N TYR A 39 -6.29 1.76 -4.90
CA TYR A 39 -5.10 1.36 -4.16
C TYR A 39 -4.06 2.48 -4.10
N ASP A 40 -3.75 3.11 -5.24
CA ASP A 40 -2.79 4.21 -5.34
C ASP A 40 -3.27 5.44 -4.55
N THR A 41 -4.55 5.81 -4.68
CA THR A 41 -5.14 6.95 -3.95
C THR A 41 -5.07 6.74 -2.44
N ASN A 42 -5.40 5.54 -1.97
CA ASN A 42 -5.27 5.19 -0.56
C ASN A 42 -3.82 5.27 -0.10
N LEU A 43 -2.89 4.75 -0.91
CA LEU A 43 -1.46 4.75 -0.59
C LEU A 43 -0.92 6.18 -0.46
N ASP A 44 -1.33 7.09 -1.35
CA ASP A 44 -0.99 8.51 -1.25
C ASP A 44 -1.50 9.13 0.05
N GLU A 45 -2.75 8.87 0.44
CA GLU A 45 -3.30 9.33 1.72
C GLU A 45 -2.50 8.78 2.92
N PHE A 46 -2.13 7.50 2.86
CA PHE A 46 -1.28 6.88 3.88
C PHE A 46 0.09 7.57 3.99
N TYR A 47 0.73 7.90 2.87
CA TYR A 47 2.00 8.63 2.88
C TYR A 47 1.84 10.04 3.45
N MET A 48 0.83 10.78 2.99
CA MET A 48 0.59 12.16 3.41
C MET A 48 0.28 12.28 4.91
N ILE A 49 -0.41 11.29 5.49
CA ILE A 49 -0.84 11.34 6.89
C ILE A 49 0.09 10.53 7.79
N ARG A 50 0.26 9.23 7.50
CA ARG A 50 0.93 8.29 8.40
C ARG A 50 2.44 8.41 8.33
N VAL A 51 3.01 8.35 7.12
CA VAL A 51 4.46 8.41 6.95
C VAL A 51 4.99 9.79 7.34
N ALA A 52 4.28 10.86 6.97
CA ALA A 52 4.62 12.23 7.41
C ALA A 52 4.63 12.35 8.95
N GLY A 53 3.60 11.83 9.64
CA GLY A 53 3.54 11.85 11.10
C GLY A 53 4.69 11.09 11.76
N LEU A 54 5.04 9.90 11.25
CA LEU A 54 6.19 9.14 11.75
C LEU A 54 7.53 9.85 11.50
N LYS A 55 7.70 10.48 10.33
CA LYS A 55 8.90 11.27 10.03
C LYS A 55 9.05 12.46 10.98
N GLN A 56 7.97 13.19 11.26
CA GLN A 56 8.00 14.29 12.22
C GLN A 56 8.44 13.82 13.62
N LEU A 57 7.90 12.70 14.10
CA LEU A 57 8.29 12.12 15.39
C LEU A 57 9.76 11.72 15.42
N TYR A 58 10.24 11.10 14.34
CA TYR A 58 11.64 10.71 14.18
C TYR A 58 12.59 11.92 14.17
N GLU A 59 12.31 12.94 13.36
CA GLU A 59 13.12 14.15 13.22
C GLU A 59 13.23 14.93 14.54
N HIS A 60 12.14 14.98 15.32
CA HIS A 60 12.11 15.63 16.63
C HIS A 60 12.64 14.73 17.76
N LYS A 61 13.14 13.52 17.45
CA LYS A 61 13.64 12.52 18.41
C LYS A 61 12.63 12.20 19.52
N ILE A 62 11.35 12.23 19.19
CA ILE A 62 10.27 11.93 20.12
C ILE A 62 10.22 10.41 20.28
N ALA A 63 10.55 9.94 21.49
CA ALA A 63 10.49 8.53 21.85
C ALA A 63 9.03 8.07 22.08
N SER A 64 8.19 8.16 21.04
CA SER A 64 6.85 7.58 21.03
C SER A 64 6.92 6.16 20.48
N LYS A 65 6.52 5.17 21.29
CA LYS A 65 6.40 3.79 20.82
C LYS A 65 4.99 3.54 20.31
N GLY A 66 4.88 2.80 19.20
CA GLY A 66 3.62 2.22 18.76
C GLY A 66 3.02 1.30 19.83
N ILE A 67 1.76 0.91 19.64
CA ILE A 67 1.06 -0.03 20.55
C ILE A 67 1.76 -1.39 20.59
N ASP A 68 2.49 -1.72 19.51
CA ASP A 68 3.38 -2.87 19.38
C ASP A 68 4.81 -2.58 19.87
N GLY A 69 5.05 -1.49 20.60
CA GLY A 69 6.36 -1.14 21.15
C GLY A 69 7.40 -0.64 20.14
N ALA A 70 7.07 -0.53 18.84
CA ALA A 70 8.02 -0.14 17.80
C ALA A 70 8.31 1.37 17.82
N SER A 71 9.57 1.75 17.66
CA SER A 71 9.99 3.16 17.50
C SER A 71 9.51 3.74 16.16
N PRO A 72 9.49 5.08 15.98
CA PRO A 72 9.11 5.67 14.69
C PRO A 72 10.02 5.21 13.54
N GLU A 73 11.32 5.07 13.80
CA GLU A 73 12.31 4.57 12.83
C GLU A 73 12.03 3.11 12.44
N GLU A 74 11.79 2.25 13.42
CA GLU A 74 11.44 0.84 13.17
C GLU A 74 10.14 0.70 12.37
N GLN A 75 9.16 1.58 12.62
CA GLN A 75 7.91 1.60 11.86
C GLN A 75 8.14 2.06 10.42
N LEU A 76 8.93 3.12 10.20
CA LEU A 76 9.29 3.58 8.85
C LEU A 76 10.00 2.49 8.05
N GLU A 77 10.94 1.77 8.66
CA GLU A 77 11.65 0.69 7.98
C GLU A 77 10.74 -0.50 7.66
N LYS A 78 9.85 -0.89 8.59
CA LYS A 78 8.82 -1.92 8.32
C LYS A 78 7.89 -1.54 7.18
N ILE A 79 7.43 -0.28 7.14
CA ILE A 79 6.59 0.25 6.05
C ILE A 79 7.32 0.16 4.72
N LYS A 80 8.57 0.63 4.68
CA LYS A 80 9.39 0.60 3.47
C LYS A 80 9.59 -0.83 2.95
N HIS A 81 9.91 -1.78 3.84
CA HIS A 81 10.08 -3.16 3.46
C HIS A 81 8.79 -3.79 2.93
N TYR A 82 7.65 -3.52 3.57
CA TYR A 82 6.34 -3.98 3.10
C TYR A 82 6.01 -3.46 1.70
N LEU A 83 6.18 -2.14 1.49
CA LEU A 83 5.82 -1.48 0.24
C LEU A 83 6.73 -1.84 -0.94
N ALA A 84 7.97 -2.25 -0.68
CA ALA A 84 8.87 -2.70 -1.73
C ALA A 84 8.26 -3.85 -2.56
N HIS A 85 7.61 -4.81 -1.90
CA HIS A 85 6.92 -5.91 -2.57
C HIS A 85 5.61 -5.45 -3.22
N GLU A 86 4.80 -4.66 -2.51
CA GLU A 86 3.49 -4.23 -3.02
C GLU A 86 3.58 -3.38 -4.28
N ILE A 87 4.60 -2.52 -4.39
CA ILE A 87 4.82 -1.69 -5.58
C ILE A 87 5.15 -2.56 -6.80
N GLU A 88 5.95 -3.60 -6.62
CA GLU A 88 6.27 -4.57 -7.68
C GLU A 88 5.01 -5.31 -8.15
N GLU A 89 4.23 -5.84 -7.21
CA GLU A 89 2.97 -6.53 -7.50
C GLU A 89 1.94 -5.63 -8.21
N ARG A 90 1.83 -4.37 -7.78
CA ARG A 90 0.97 -3.36 -8.41
C ARG A 90 1.39 -3.10 -9.85
N GLU A 91 2.70 -2.93 -10.10
CA GLU A 91 3.22 -2.64 -11.44
C GLU A 91 3.02 -3.83 -12.40
N LEU A 92 3.29 -5.05 -11.93
CA LEU A 92 3.02 -6.28 -12.71
C LEU A 92 1.55 -6.38 -13.11
N GLU A 93 0.64 -6.11 -12.18
CA GLU A 93 -0.80 -6.18 -12.45
C GLU A 93 -1.25 -5.08 -13.41
N PHE A 94 -0.72 -3.86 -13.27
CA PHE A 94 -1.00 -2.76 -14.20
C PHE A 94 -0.59 -3.12 -15.63
N GLN A 95 0.65 -3.60 -15.83
CA GLN A 95 1.15 -4.00 -17.15
C GLN A 95 0.31 -5.12 -17.76
N LYS A 96 -0.13 -6.08 -16.94
CA LYS A 96 -1.03 -7.16 -17.37
C LYS A 96 -2.38 -6.60 -17.85
N ILE A 97 -3.01 -5.73 -17.08
CA ILE A 97 -4.30 -5.11 -17.44
C ILE A 97 -4.15 -4.26 -18.70
N GLN A 98 -3.09 -3.46 -18.82
CA GLN A 98 -2.79 -2.64 -19.99
C GLN A 98 -2.67 -3.50 -21.25
N ALA A 99 -1.91 -4.60 -21.19
CA ALA A 99 -1.76 -5.53 -22.32
C ALA A 99 -3.10 -6.19 -22.72
N LEU A 100 -3.95 -6.53 -21.75
CA LEU A 100 -5.28 -7.11 -22.01
C LEU A 100 -6.26 -6.11 -22.61
N LEU A 101 -6.21 -4.85 -22.19
CA LEU A 101 -7.02 -3.77 -22.77
C LEU A 101 -6.56 -3.44 -24.19
N PHE A 102 -5.25 -3.42 -24.44
CA PHE A 102 -4.69 -3.23 -25.77
C PHE A 102 -5.18 -4.30 -26.75
N LYS A 103 -5.20 -5.58 -26.33
CA LYS A 103 -5.78 -6.68 -27.12
C LYS A 103 -7.27 -6.50 -27.43
N LYS A 104 -8.01 -5.72 -26.64
CA LYS A 104 -9.42 -5.36 -26.88
C LYS A 104 -9.59 -4.05 -27.66
N GLY A 105 -8.50 -3.45 -28.16
CA GLY A 105 -8.51 -2.20 -28.91
C GLY A 105 -8.61 -0.94 -28.04
N LEU A 106 -8.38 -1.06 -26.73
CA LEU A 106 -8.34 0.06 -25.80
C LEU A 106 -6.88 0.36 -25.41
N CYS A 107 -6.42 1.59 -25.65
CA CYS A 107 -5.08 2.03 -25.30
C CYS A 107 -5.17 3.05 -24.16
N ILE A 108 -4.45 2.79 -23.07
CA ILE A 108 -4.34 3.64 -21.87
C ILE A 108 -2.93 3.57 -21.33
#